data_AF-A0A9Q4MK70-F1
#
_entry.id   AF-A0A9Q4MK70-F1
#
_cell.length_a   1.000
_cell.length_b   1.000
_cell.length_c   1.000
_cell.angle_alpha   90.00
_cell.angle_beta   90.00
_cell.angle_gamma   90.00
#
_symmetry.space_group_name_H-M   'P 1'
#
loop_
_entity.id
_entity.type
_entity.pdbx_description
1 polymer ?
#
loop_
_entity_poly.entity_id
_entity_poly.type
_entity_poly.pdbx_seq_one_letter_code
_entity_poly.pdbx_strand_id
1 'polypeptide(L)'
;MSIQIGHLTFEQARAQLAPWAQRAPAITVNEYAQRIEQARVLMRIQGVDALLVGAGASLRYFTGVPWHASERLVALLILLSGDPLLICPVFEEGSLDAVLLLSVGKRLWEEHEDPYALVAQAMREHGARTLALDSGATFAVHTGLCRHVDAGAITDATAIVDGCRLCKSPAELALMQQACDMTLQVQRLAAGIAHEGIGTDAMVRFIDEAHRALGADNGSTFCIVQFGEATAFPHGIPGVQHLVEGQLVLIDTGCTVQGYHSDITRTWIYGKPSDHQRRIWDLEQAAQAAAFAVVRPGVACEVVDRAARQVLELGGLGPDYRLPGLPHRTGHGCGLAIHEPPYLVRGNRTVLCPGMCASDEPMIVVPGHFGVRLEDHFHVTEDGAHWFTLPSPEIDRPFI
;
A
#
# COMPACT_ATOMS: atom_id res chain seq x y z
N MET A 1 11.87 21.32 -24.56
CA MET A 1 11.57 20.06 -23.88
C MET A 1 12.49 19.97 -22.68
N SER A 2 11.93 19.60 -21.52
CA SER A 2 12.71 19.34 -20.31
C SER A 2 13.72 18.21 -20.55
N ILE A 3 14.84 18.23 -19.82
CA ILE A 3 15.90 17.23 -19.90
C ILE A 3 15.47 15.83 -19.41
N GLN A 4 14.27 15.71 -18.81
CA GLN A 4 13.80 14.47 -18.18
C GLN A 4 12.79 13.68 -19.02
N ILE A 5 12.13 14.31 -20.00
CA ILE A 5 11.00 13.70 -20.73
C ILE A 5 11.38 13.49 -22.19
N GLY A 6 11.29 12.25 -22.68
CA GLY A 6 11.55 11.89 -24.07
C GLY A 6 13.00 12.04 -24.55
N HIS A 7 13.95 11.90 -23.63
CA HIS A 7 15.38 12.05 -23.89
C HIS A 7 16.13 10.70 -24.04
N LEU A 8 15.45 9.57 -23.82
CA LEU A 8 16.03 8.23 -23.87
C LEU A 8 15.38 7.39 -24.96
N THR A 9 16.18 6.50 -25.55
CA THR A 9 15.68 5.30 -26.23
C THR A 9 15.42 4.17 -25.24
N PHE A 10 14.65 3.15 -25.63
CA PHE A 10 14.50 1.93 -24.83
C PHE A 10 15.84 1.24 -24.50
N GLU A 11 16.80 1.26 -25.43
CA GLU A 11 18.13 0.68 -25.21
C GLU A 11 18.91 1.45 -24.14
N GLN A 12 18.89 2.78 -24.19
CA GLN A 12 19.55 3.64 -23.19
C GLN A 12 18.90 3.51 -21.80
N ALA A 13 17.58 3.32 -21.75
CA ALA A 13 16.87 3.06 -20.50
C ALA A 13 17.23 1.67 -19.93
N ARG A 14 17.25 0.63 -20.77
CA ARG A 14 17.66 -0.73 -20.37
C ARG A 14 19.09 -0.82 -19.88
N ALA A 15 20.00 -0.03 -20.45
CA ALA A 15 21.39 0.03 -19.99
C ALA A 15 21.52 0.53 -18.53
N GLN A 16 20.48 1.15 -17.97
CA GLN A 16 20.44 1.63 -16.57
C GLN A 16 19.76 0.63 -15.63
N LEU A 17 19.24 -0.49 -16.15
CA LEU A 17 18.56 -1.51 -15.37
C LEU A 17 19.53 -2.60 -14.94
N ALA A 18 20.15 -2.41 -13.77
CA ALA A 18 20.90 -3.44 -13.08
C ALA A 18 20.17 -3.85 -11.79
N PRO A 19 20.31 -5.10 -11.32
CA PRO A 19 19.73 -5.51 -10.04
C PRO A 19 20.11 -4.55 -8.91
N TRP A 20 19.15 -4.20 -8.07
CA TRP A 20 19.36 -3.22 -7.00
C TRP A 20 20.49 -3.66 -6.07
N ALA A 21 21.50 -2.81 -5.92
CA ALA A 21 22.75 -3.15 -5.23
C ALA A 21 22.62 -3.09 -3.71
N GLN A 22 21.91 -2.08 -3.18
CA GLN A 22 21.75 -1.84 -1.74
C GLN A 22 20.44 -2.43 -1.26
N ARG A 23 20.41 -3.75 -1.03
CA ARG A 23 19.21 -4.43 -0.53
C ARG A 23 19.04 -4.22 0.97
N ALA A 24 17.86 -3.79 1.37
CA ALA A 24 17.45 -3.71 2.76
C ALA A 24 17.42 -5.11 3.41
N PRO A 25 17.72 -5.22 4.71
CA PRO A 25 17.66 -6.49 5.42
C PRO A 25 16.21 -7.01 5.50
N ALA A 26 16.05 -8.32 5.39
CA ALA A 26 14.76 -8.96 5.62
C ALA A 26 14.34 -8.87 7.10
N ILE A 27 13.03 -8.97 7.34
CA ILE A 27 12.46 -9.04 8.70
C ILE A 27 13.02 -10.26 9.43
N THR A 28 13.50 -10.05 10.65
CA THR A 28 14.14 -11.10 11.45
C THR A 28 13.13 -11.96 12.21
N VAL A 29 13.51 -13.19 12.54
CA VAL A 29 12.71 -14.08 13.43
C VAL A 29 12.37 -13.39 14.76
N ASN A 30 13.30 -12.62 15.31
CA ASN A 30 13.07 -11.87 16.55
C ASN A 30 11.99 -10.79 16.38
N GLU A 31 11.93 -10.12 15.23
CA GLU A 31 10.88 -9.15 14.95
C GLU A 31 9.52 -9.84 14.80
N TYR A 32 9.42 -11.00 14.16
CA TYR A 32 8.17 -11.78 14.16
C TYR A 32 7.71 -12.14 15.59
N ALA A 33 8.63 -12.56 16.47
CA ALA A 33 8.30 -12.83 17.87
C ALA A 33 7.79 -11.57 18.60
N GLN A 34 8.39 -10.40 18.35
CA GLN A 34 7.93 -9.12 18.91
C GLN A 34 6.52 -8.76 18.42
N ARG A 35 6.20 -9.03 17.15
CA ARG A 35 4.85 -8.81 16.59
C ARG A 35 3.79 -9.66 17.28
N ILE A 36 4.10 -10.94 17.57
CA ILE A 36 3.21 -11.83 18.34
C ILE A 36 2.98 -11.29 19.75
N GLU A 37 4.04 -10.86 20.44
CA GLU A 37 3.90 -10.30 21.79
C GLU A 37 3.11 -8.99 21.80
N GLN A 38 3.31 -8.13 20.80
CA GLN A 38 2.52 -6.91 20.63
C GLN A 38 1.03 -7.24 20.41
N ALA A 39 0.72 -8.22 19.56
CA ALA A 39 -0.65 -8.69 19.37
C ALA A 39 -1.25 -9.19 20.70
N ARG A 40 -0.49 -9.94 21.51
CA ARG A 40 -0.95 -10.40 22.84
C ARG A 40 -1.23 -9.25 23.80
N VAL A 41 -0.40 -8.21 23.81
CA VAL A 41 -0.64 -7.01 24.62
C VAL A 41 -1.97 -6.37 24.22
N LEU A 42 -2.21 -6.19 22.92
CA LEU A 42 -3.44 -5.60 22.40
C LEU A 42 -4.66 -6.50 22.63
N MET A 43 -4.52 -7.81 22.50
CA MET A 43 -5.56 -8.79 22.85
C MET A 43 -6.00 -8.65 24.31
N ARG A 44 -5.06 -8.53 25.25
CA ARG A 44 -5.37 -8.31 26.68
C ARG A 44 -6.09 -6.98 26.91
N ILE A 45 -5.70 -5.91 26.21
CA ILE A 45 -6.35 -4.60 26.30
C ILE A 45 -7.80 -4.67 25.79
N GLN A 46 -8.03 -5.38 24.69
CA GLN A 46 -9.36 -5.55 24.10
C GLN A 46 -10.22 -6.62 24.79
N GLY A 47 -9.65 -7.37 25.74
CA GLY A 47 -10.35 -8.42 26.46
C GLY A 47 -10.69 -9.63 25.60
N VAL A 48 -9.82 -9.98 24.64
CA VAL A 48 -9.97 -11.16 23.77
C VAL A 48 -8.93 -12.23 24.08
N ASP A 49 -9.33 -13.50 24.01
CA ASP A 49 -8.48 -14.64 24.40
C ASP A 49 -7.70 -15.24 23.21
N ALA A 50 -8.26 -15.12 22.01
CA ALA A 50 -7.70 -15.64 20.77
C ALA A 50 -7.84 -14.63 19.63
N LEU A 51 -6.86 -14.63 18.72
CA LEU A 51 -6.85 -13.86 17.48
C LEU A 51 -6.64 -14.83 16.31
N LEU A 52 -7.52 -14.82 15.32
CA LEU A 52 -7.36 -15.60 14.08
C LEU A 52 -7.08 -14.66 12.90
N VAL A 53 -5.91 -14.82 12.29
CA VAL A 53 -5.49 -14.10 11.08
C VAL A 53 -5.39 -15.04 9.90
N GLY A 54 -6.09 -14.73 8.81
CA GLY A 54 -6.12 -15.54 7.59
C GLY A 54 -4.96 -15.22 6.64
N ALA A 55 -4.71 -16.11 5.69
CA ALA A 55 -3.72 -15.90 4.62
C ALA A 55 -3.90 -14.56 3.90
N GLY A 56 -2.78 -13.87 3.67
CA GLY A 56 -2.73 -12.48 3.21
C GLY A 56 -1.69 -11.66 3.98
N ALA A 57 -1.81 -10.33 3.91
CA ALA A 57 -0.83 -9.42 4.50
C ALA A 57 -0.66 -9.60 6.02
N SER A 58 -1.75 -9.83 6.76
CA SER A 58 -1.68 -10.08 8.21
C SER A 58 -0.97 -11.39 8.54
N LEU A 59 -1.26 -12.49 7.84
CA LEU A 59 -0.55 -13.75 8.07
C LEU A 59 0.94 -13.60 7.76
N ARG A 60 1.28 -12.93 6.65
CA ARG A 60 2.68 -12.62 6.30
C ARG A 60 3.34 -11.77 7.39
N TYR A 61 2.64 -10.77 7.91
CA TYR A 61 3.15 -9.90 8.98
C TYR A 61 3.53 -10.69 10.23
N PHE A 62 2.72 -11.66 10.64
CA PHE A 62 2.96 -12.42 11.86
C PHE A 62 3.86 -13.65 11.67
N THR A 63 3.93 -14.24 10.47
CA THR A 63 4.60 -15.56 10.28
C THR A 63 5.61 -15.61 9.14
N GLY A 64 5.64 -14.62 8.25
CA GLY A 64 6.40 -14.66 7.01
C GLY A 64 5.72 -15.39 5.84
N VAL A 65 4.65 -16.15 6.07
CA VAL A 65 3.94 -16.90 5.01
C VAL A 65 3.32 -15.92 3.99
N PRO A 66 3.78 -15.92 2.72
CA PRO A 66 3.41 -14.89 1.75
C PRO A 66 2.17 -15.25 0.91
N TRP A 67 1.48 -16.33 1.26
CA TRP A 67 0.37 -16.86 0.45
C TRP A 67 -0.85 -15.94 0.46
N HIS A 68 -1.58 -15.96 -0.63
CA HIS A 68 -2.88 -15.29 -0.74
C HIS A 68 -3.99 -16.16 -0.16
N ALA A 69 -5.09 -15.53 0.26
CA ALA A 69 -6.29 -16.25 0.64
C ALA A 69 -6.82 -17.09 -0.55
N SER A 70 -7.26 -18.31 -0.24
CA SER A 70 -7.99 -19.19 -1.15
C SER A 70 -9.29 -19.67 -0.47
N GLU A 71 -9.98 -20.62 -1.06
CA GLU A 71 -11.10 -21.33 -0.44
C GLU A 71 -10.67 -22.21 0.75
N ARG A 72 -9.38 -22.59 0.81
CA ARG A 72 -8.80 -23.42 1.87
C ARG A 72 -8.36 -22.55 3.04
N LEU A 73 -8.78 -22.92 4.26
CA LEU A 73 -8.35 -22.19 5.45
C LEU A 73 -6.86 -22.44 5.72
N VAL A 74 -6.07 -21.39 5.49
CA VAL A 74 -4.73 -21.22 6.06
C VAL A 74 -4.79 -20.02 7.00
N ALA A 75 -4.55 -20.23 8.29
CA ALA A 75 -4.68 -19.19 9.28
C ALA A 75 -3.77 -19.41 10.50
N LEU A 76 -3.33 -18.32 11.10
CA LEU A 76 -2.64 -18.33 12.39
C LEU A 76 -3.63 -17.99 13.50
N LEU A 77 -3.71 -18.85 14.50
CA LEU A 77 -4.41 -18.64 15.76
C LEU A 77 -3.40 -18.24 16.83
N ILE A 78 -3.43 -16.99 17.24
CA ILE A 78 -2.63 -16.45 18.34
C ILE A 78 -3.46 -16.55 19.62
N LEU A 79 -2.88 -17.17 20.65
CA LEU A 79 -3.44 -17.29 22.00
C LEU A 79 -2.68 -16.39 22.97
N LEU A 80 -3.27 -16.07 24.13
CA LEU A 80 -2.67 -15.22 25.17
C LEU A 80 -1.31 -15.72 25.72
N SER A 81 -1.02 -17.01 25.56
CA SER A 81 0.22 -17.68 25.97
C SER A 81 0.49 -18.92 25.12
N GLY A 82 1.72 -19.44 25.16
CA GLY A 82 2.13 -20.64 24.40
C GLY A 82 2.63 -20.30 22.99
N ASP A 83 2.86 -21.30 22.15
CA ASP A 83 3.19 -21.05 20.75
C ASP A 83 1.90 -20.77 19.96
N PRO A 84 1.91 -19.83 19.00
CA PRO A 84 0.80 -19.69 18.05
C PRO A 84 0.54 -20.99 17.29
N LEU A 85 -0.69 -21.19 16.87
CA LEU A 85 -1.10 -22.39 16.12
C LEU A 85 -1.40 -22.04 14.68
N LEU A 86 -0.89 -22.82 13.73
CA LEU A 86 -1.12 -22.59 12.30
C LEU A 86 -2.00 -23.71 11.74
N ILE A 87 -3.19 -23.33 11.28
CA ILE A 87 -4.17 -24.20 10.63
C ILE A 87 -3.84 -24.21 9.13
N CYS A 88 -3.60 -25.40 8.55
CA CYS A 88 -3.14 -25.53 7.17
C CYS A 88 -3.58 -26.87 6.57
N PRO A 89 -3.88 -26.97 5.26
CA PRO A 89 -4.09 -28.27 4.61
C PRO A 89 -2.87 -29.18 4.77
N VAL A 90 -3.09 -30.48 5.03
CA VAL A 90 -2.02 -31.48 5.20
C VAL A 90 -1.07 -31.49 4.00
N PHE A 91 -1.60 -31.44 2.79
CA PHE A 91 -0.78 -31.52 1.57
C PHE A 91 0.12 -30.30 1.34
N GLU A 92 -0.11 -29.19 2.04
CA GLU A 92 0.71 -27.97 1.95
C GLU A 92 1.79 -27.89 3.03
N GLU A 93 1.89 -28.86 3.96
CA GLU A 93 2.82 -28.79 5.09
C GLU A 93 4.27 -28.54 4.67
N GLY A 94 4.76 -29.26 3.64
CA GLY A 94 6.12 -29.08 3.15
C GLY A 94 6.36 -27.70 2.53
N SER A 95 5.36 -27.14 1.85
CA SER A 95 5.43 -25.78 1.31
C SER A 95 5.37 -24.73 2.42
N LEU A 96 4.58 -24.97 3.46
CA LEU A 96 4.49 -24.12 4.64
C LEU A 96 5.84 -24.04 5.36
N ASP A 97 6.49 -25.18 5.59
CA ASP A 97 7.80 -25.25 6.27
C ASP A 97 8.90 -24.48 5.54
N ALA A 98 8.83 -24.42 4.21
CA ALA A 98 9.81 -23.70 3.41
C ALA A 98 9.72 -22.17 3.54
N VAL A 99 8.60 -21.63 4.02
CA VAL A 99 8.33 -20.17 4.05
C VAL A 99 8.09 -19.62 5.46
N LEU A 100 7.91 -20.49 6.45
CA LEU A 100 7.62 -20.10 7.84
C LEU A 100 8.85 -19.47 8.51
N LEU A 101 8.69 -18.28 9.09
CA LEU A 101 9.76 -17.53 9.78
C LEU A 101 9.53 -17.39 11.29
N LEU A 102 8.55 -18.12 11.82
CA LEU A 102 8.15 -18.14 13.23
C LEU A 102 7.95 -19.58 13.68
N SER A 103 8.30 -19.95 14.91
CA SER A 103 7.93 -21.26 15.45
C SER A 103 6.43 -21.31 15.78
N VAL A 104 5.72 -22.31 15.25
CA VAL A 104 4.27 -22.50 15.45
C VAL A 104 3.94 -23.97 15.69
N GLY A 105 2.89 -24.24 16.46
CA GLY A 105 2.27 -25.56 16.47
C GLY A 105 1.37 -25.72 15.26
N LYS A 106 1.54 -26.78 14.46
CA LYS A 106 0.69 -27.01 13.27
C LYS A 106 -0.58 -27.79 13.63
N ARG A 107 -1.71 -27.38 13.07
CA ARG A 107 -3.00 -28.10 13.10
C ARG A 107 -3.43 -28.36 11.66
N LEU A 108 -3.07 -29.53 11.18
CA LEU A 108 -3.29 -29.89 9.78
C LEU A 108 -4.66 -30.53 9.58
N TRP A 109 -5.27 -30.29 8.43
CA TRP A 109 -6.54 -30.89 8.03
C TRP A 109 -6.46 -31.50 6.63
N GLU A 110 -7.08 -32.67 6.46
CA GLU A 110 -7.27 -33.31 5.16
C GLU A 110 -8.43 -32.66 4.39
N GLU A 111 -8.45 -32.75 3.06
CA GLU A 111 -9.42 -32.05 2.18
C GLU A 111 -10.91 -32.21 2.57
N HIS A 112 -11.28 -33.30 3.24
CA HIS A 112 -12.66 -33.61 3.63
C HIS A 112 -13.00 -33.23 5.08
N GLU A 113 -12.00 -32.80 5.86
CA GLU A 113 -12.15 -32.43 7.26
C GLU A 113 -12.61 -30.97 7.40
N ASP A 114 -13.13 -30.62 8.58
CA ASP A 114 -13.58 -29.27 8.88
C ASP A 114 -12.45 -28.47 9.57
N PRO A 115 -11.78 -27.53 8.88
CA PRO A 115 -10.69 -26.76 9.47
C PRO A 115 -11.18 -25.77 10.55
N TYR A 116 -12.46 -25.38 10.53
CA TYR A 116 -13.03 -24.50 11.54
C TYR A 116 -13.22 -25.24 12.88
N ALA A 117 -13.45 -26.55 12.83
CA ALA A 117 -13.48 -27.39 14.02
C ALA A 117 -12.11 -27.44 14.71
N LEU A 118 -11.00 -27.43 13.97
CA LEU A 118 -9.64 -27.36 14.52
C LEU A 118 -9.39 -26.06 15.27
N VAL A 119 -9.85 -24.92 14.73
CA VAL A 119 -9.78 -23.63 15.44
C VAL A 119 -10.53 -23.69 16.76
N ALA A 120 -11.77 -24.16 16.75
CA ALA A 120 -12.59 -24.26 17.96
C ALA A 120 -12.02 -25.25 18.97
N GLN A 121 -11.44 -26.37 18.51
CA GLN A 121 -10.74 -27.32 19.37
C GLN A 121 -9.52 -26.68 20.03
N ALA A 122 -8.68 -25.99 19.26
CA ALA A 122 -7.51 -25.29 19.78
C ALA A 122 -7.89 -24.24 20.83
N MET A 123 -8.97 -23.48 20.60
CA MET A 123 -9.50 -22.54 21.60
C MET A 123 -9.90 -23.26 22.89
N ARG A 124 -10.64 -24.37 22.82
CA ARG A 124 -11.06 -25.15 24.00
C ARG A 124 -9.87 -25.71 24.79
N GLU A 125 -8.89 -26.27 24.10
CA GLU A 125 -7.66 -26.82 24.71
C GLU A 125 -6.90 -25.78 25.54
N HIS A 126 -6.97 -24.51 25.14
CA HIS A 126 -6.29 -23.40 25.81
C HIS A 126 -7.22 -22.54 26.68
N GLY A 127 -8.49 -22.94 26.84
CA GLY A 127 -9.47 -22.23 27.66
C GLY A 127 -9.90 -20.87 27.10
N ALA A 128 -9.64 -20.58 25.81
CA ALA A 128 -10.06 -19.36 25.15
C ALA A 128 -11.57 -19.36 24.88
N ARG A 129 -12.26 -18.27 25.23
CA ARG A 129 -13.72 -18.14 25.10
C ARG A 129 -14.13 -17.11 24.07
N THR A 130 -13.29 -16.13 23.82
CA THR A 130 -13.51 -15.03 22.87
C THR A 130 -12.51 -15.11 21.72
N LEU A 131 -12.96 -14.75 20.52
CA LEU A 131 -12.16 -14.80 19.30
C LEU A 131 -12.25 -13.46 18.57
N ALA A 132 -11.13 -12.78 18.39
CA ALA A 132 -11.02 -11.70 17.43
C ALA A 132 -10.69 -12.28 16.05
N LEU A 133 -11.52 -12.01 15.05
CA LEU A 133 -11.32 -12.42 13.66
C LEU A 133 -10.79 -11.25 12.83
N ASP A 134 -9.71 -11.48 12.08
CA ASP A 134 -9.14 -10.52 11.13
C ASP A 134 -10.21 -10.01 10.16
N SER A 135 -10.32 -8.69 10.01
CA SER A 135 -11.28 -8.05 9.11
C SER A 135 -10.95 -8.29 7.63
N GLY A 136 -9.74 -8.75 7.32
CA GLY A 136 -9.37 -9.27 6.01
C GLY A 136 -9.86 -10.69 5.72
N ALA A 137 -10.39 -11.42 6.71
CA ALA A 137 -10.91 -12.78 6.51
C ALA A 137 -12.18 -12.75 5.66
N THR A 138 -12.36 -13.76 4.80
CA THR A 138 -13.60 -13.88 4.02
C THR A 138 -14.77 -14.18 4.94
N PHE A 139 -15.98 -13.72 4.58
CA PHE A 139 -17.19 -14.01 5.37
C PHE A 139 -17.50 -15.52 5.48
N ALA A 140 -16.96 -16.34 4.57
CA ALA A 140 -17.03 -17.79 4.66
C ALA A 140 -16.31 -18.33 5.90
N VAL A 141 -15.19 -17.72 6.31
CA VAL A 141 -14.47 -18.09 7.55
C VAL A 141 -15.34 -17.83 8.77
N HIS A 142 -15.96 -16.65 8.86
CA HIS A 142 -16.93 -16.34 9.93
C HIS A 142 -18.06 -17.38 9.96
N THR A 143 -18.67 -17.66 8.81
CA THR A 143 -19.76 -18.65 8.68
C THR A 143 -19.33 -20.06 9.10
N GLY A 144 -18.10 -20.46 8.77
CA GLY A 144 -17.51 -21.74 9.18
C GLY A 144 -17.29 -21.81 10.69
N LEU A 145 -16.73 -20.75 11.28
CA LEU A 145 -16.50 -20.64 12.72
C LEU A 145 -17.80 -20.68 13.53
N CYS A 146 -18.86 -20.01 13.07
CA CYS A 146 -20.17 -19.99 13.76
C CYS A 146 -20.83 -21.38 13.91
N ARG A 147 -20.34 -22.41 13.23
CA ARG A 147 -20.80 -23.80 13.43
C ARG A 147 -20.25 -24.43 14.71
N HIS A 148 -19.14 -23.90 15.23
CA HIS A 148 -18.36 -24.48 16.33
C HIS A 148 -18.07 -23.51 17.47
N VAL A 149 -18.17 -22.20 17.21
CA VAL A 149 -17.95 -21.09 18.15
C VAL A 149 -19.22 -20.24 18.19
N ASP A 150 -19.62 -19.79 19.39
CA ASP A 150 -20.76 -18.88 19.52
C ASP A 150 -20.49 -17.59 18.74
N ALA A 151 -21.44 -17.18 17.88
CA ALA A 151 -21.30 -15.98 17.07
C ALA A 151 -21.14 -14.72 17.93
N GLY A 152 -21.76 -14.67 19.12
CA GLY A 152 -21.60 -13.58 20.07
C GLY A 152 -20.20 -13.47 20.69
N ALA A 153 -19.36 -14.51 20.54
CA ALA A 153 -17.98 -14.54 21.02
C ALA A 153 -16.95 -14.17 19.93
N ILE A 154 -17.39 -13.95 18.68
CA ILE A 154 -16.53 -13.53 17.58
C ILE A 154 -16.61 -12.00 17.47
N THR A 155 -15.47 -11.33 17.65
CA THR A 155 -15.34 -9.88 17.54
C THR A 155 -14.42 -9.50 16.38
N ASP A 156 -14.48 -8.25 15.97
CA ASP A 156 -13.58 -7.70 14.96
C ASP A 156 -12.15 -7.52 15.51
N ALA A 157 -11.12 -7.90 14.75
CA ALA A 157 -9.73 -7.80 15.16
C ALA A 157 -9.01 -6.53 14.66
N THR A 158 -9.69 -5.60 14.00
CA THR A 158 -9.08 -4.43 13.34
C THR A 158 -8.21 -3.63 14.31
N ALA A 159 -8.72 -3.34 15.52
CA ALA A 159 -7.95 -2.60 16.53
C ALA A 159 -6.65 -3.30 16.98
N ILE A 160 -6.59 -4.64 16.91
CA ILE A 160 -5.41 -5.43 17.29
C ILE A 160 -4.43 -5.50 16.11
N VAL A 161 -4.93 -5.85 14.92
CA VAL A 161 -4.10 -6.00 13.72
C VAL A 161 -3.50 -4.65 13.30
N ASP A 162 -4.31 -3.59 13.27
CA ASP A 162 -3.85 -2.24 12.99
C ASP A 162 -2.89 -1.75 14.06
N GLY A 163 -3.19 -2.00 15.34
CA GLY A 163 -2.31 -1.62 16.45
C GLY A 163 -0.92 -2.26 16.40
N CYS A 164 -0.74 -3.34 15.63
CA CYS A 164 0.56 -3.90 15.30
C CYS A 164 1.16 -3.28 14.03
N ARG A 165 0.38 -3.18 12.95
CA ARG A 165 0.87 -2.87 11.59
C ARG A 165 0.99 -1.37 11.29
N LEU A 166 0.28 -0.51 12.02
CA LEU A 166 0.23 0.93 11.75
C LEU A 166 1.62 1.57 11.79
N CYS A 167 2.38 1.31 12.86
CA CYS A 167 3.70 1.90 13.08
C CYS A 167 4.80 0.93 12.64
N LYS A 168 5.52 1.30 11.59
CA LYS A 168 6.56 0.48 10.96
C LYS A 168 7.82 0.47 11.79
N SER A 169 8.45 -0.70 11.89
CA SER A 169 9.80 -0.85 12.42
C SER A 169 10.84 -0.24 11.46
N PRO A 170 12.09 0.02 11.93
CA PRO A 170 13.15 0.47 11.05
C PRO A 170 13.43 -0.46 9.86
N ALA A 171 13.25 -1.78 10.03
CA ALA A 171 13.44 -2.75 8.94
C ALA A 171 12.31 -2.66 7.91
N GLU A 172 11.06 -2.46 8.37
CA GLU A 172 9.91 -2.24 7.49
C GLU A 172 10.08 -0.96 6.67
N LEU A 173 10.49 0.14 7.32
CA LEU A 173 10.78 1.40 6.64
C LEU A 173 11.89 1.25 5.60
N ALA A 174 12.96 0.50 5.89
CA ALA A 174 14.03 0.25 4.93
C ALA A 174 13.58 -0.56 3.70
N LEU A 175 12.70 -1.54 3.89
CA LEU A 175 12.12 -2.33 2.79
C LEU A 175 11.19 -1.48 1.93
N MET A 176 10.34 -0.66 2.55
CA MET A 176 9.50 0.31 1.85
C MET A 176 10.33 1.35 1.09
N GLN A 177 11.39 1.89 1.69
CA GLN A 177 12.30 2.83 1.04
C GLN A 177 12.95 2.20 -0.20
N GLN A 178 13.44 0.96 -0.10
CA GLN A 178 14.01 0.27 -1.25
C GLN A 178 12.99 0.12 -2.40
N ALA A 179 11.75 -0.28 -2.10
CA ALA A 179 10.70 -0.38 -3.10
C ALA A 179 10.43 1.00 -3.74
N CYS A 180 10.38 2.07 -2.94
CA CYS A 180 10.12 3.42 -3.41
C CYS A 180 11.26 3.94 -4.31
N ASP A 181 12.52 3.71 -3.92
CA ASP A 181 13.69 4.10 -4.71
C ASP A 181 13.71 3.40 -6.08
N MET A 182 13.41 2.10 -6.09
CA MET A 182 13.29 1.30 -7.30
C MET A 182 12.18 1.85 -8.21
N THR A 183 10.99 2.07 -7.68
CA THR A 183 9.86 2.60 -8.46
C THR A 183 10.11 4.03 -8.94
N LEU A 184 10.78 4.88 -8.15
CA LEU A 184 11.16 6.23 -8.58
C LEU A 184 12.14 6.18 -9.77
N GLN A 185 13.09 5.24 -9.76
CA GLN A 185 13.97 5.01 -10.91
C GLN A 185 13.19 4.53 -12.14
N VAL A 186 12.21 3.62 -11.96
CA VAL A 186 11.35 3.17 -13.05
C VAL A 186 10.52 4.32 -13.63
N GLN A 187 9.92 5.17 -12.78
CA GLN A 187 9.20 6.37 -13.18
C GLN A 187 10.10 7.33 -13.99
N ARG A 188 11.35 7.55 -13.56
CA ARG A 188 12.34 8.37 -14.29
C ARG A 188 12.61 7.83 -15.69
N LEU A 189 12.84 6.52 -15.80
CA LEU A 189 13.09 5.89 -17.10
C LEU A 189 11.86 5.91 -18.00
N ALA A 190 10.66 5.69 -17.45
CA ALA A 190 9.40 5.74 -18.18
C ALA A 190 9.14 7.13 -18.78
N ALA A 191 9.36 8.21 -18.02
CA ALA A 191 9.31 9.57 -18.56
C ALA A 191 10.40 9.79 -19.63
N GLY A 192 11.60 9.25 -19.42
CA GLY A 192 12.72 9.36 -20.35
C GLY A 192 12.45 8.75 -21.72
N ILE A 193 11.75 7.61 -21.80
CA ILE A 193 11.44 6.94 -23.06
C ILE A 193 10.18 7.47 -23.76
N ALA A 194 9.42 8.37 -23.14
CA ALA A 194 8.16 8.85 -23.71
C ALA A 194 8.39 9.61 -25.02
N HIS A 195 7.69 9.23 -26.08
CA HIS A 195 7.77 9.90 -27.38
C HIS A 195 6.41 9.93 -28.06
N GLU A 196 6.24 10.82 -29.04
CA GLU A 196 5.04 10.90 -29.89
C GLU A 196 4.68 9.50 -30.42
N GLY A 197 3.41 9.15 -30.27
CA GLY A 197 2.87 7.86 -30.68
C GLY A 197 3.21 6.67 -29.78
N ILE A 198 3.94 6.82 -28.66
CA ILE A 198 4.14 5.71 -27.71
C ILE A 198 2.79 5.26 -27.14
N GLY A 199 2.55 3.96 -27.10
CA GLY A 199 1.33 3.38 -26.54
C GLY A 199 1.38 3.29 -25.02
N THR A 200 0.24 3.45 -24.34
CA THR A 200 0.13 3.20 -22.88
C THR A 200 0.54 1.77 -22.53
N ASP A 201 0.22 0.80 -23.39
CA ASP A 201 0.58 -0.61 -23.25
C ASP A 201 2.11 -0.85 -23.36
N ALA A 202 2.80 -0.10 -24.22
CA ALA A 202 4.25 -0.15 -24.32
C ALA A 202 4.92 0.39 -23.04
N MET A 203 4.38 1.48 -22.46
CA MET A 203 4.86 2.00 -21.18
C MET A 203 4.61 1.00 -20.04
N VAL A 204 3.41 0.42 -19.94
CA VAL A 204 3.08 -0.61 -18.93
C VAL A 204 4.04 -1.80 -19.00
N ARG A 205 4.31 -2.32 -20.21
CA ARG A 205 5.25 -3.44 -20.41
C ARG A 205 6.67 -3.08 -20.00
N PHE A 206 7.12 -1.88 -20.33
CA PHE A 206 8.45 -1.41 -19.94
C PHE A 206 8.58 -1.23 -18.43
N ILE A 207 7.55 -0.71 -17.77
CA ILE A 207 7.53 -0.50 -16.32
C ILE A 207 7.63 -1.85 -15.58
N ASP A 208 6.90 -2.89 -16.01
CA ASP A 208 7.05 -4.24 -15.45
C ASP A 208 8.44 -4.85 -15.71
N GLU A 209 8.95 -4.72 -16.94
CA GLU A 209 10.31 -5.15 -17.29
C GLU A 209 11.35 -4.48 -16.37
N ALA A 210 11.22 -3.18 -16.15
CA ALA A 210 12.13 -2.39 -15.33
C ALA A 210 12.07 -2.79 -13.85
N HIS A 211 10.88 -2.94 -13.26
CA HIS A 211 10.75 -3.43 -11.88
C HIS A 211 11.35 -4.83 -11.71
N ARG A 212 11.15 -5.75 -12.67
CA ARG A 212 11.78 -7.08 -12.65
C ARG A 212 13.29 -7.00 -12.71
N ALA A 213 13.83 -6.17 -13.61
CA ALA A 213 15.28 -6.02 -13.78
C ALA A 213 15.97 -5.42 -12.54
N LEU A 214 15.30 -4.48 -11.85
CA LEU A 214 15.79 -3.93 -10.58
C LEU A 214 15.66 -4.93 -9.42
N GLY A 215 14.88 -6.00 -9.58
CA GLY A 215 14.77 -7.09 -8.62
C GLY A 215 13.64 -6.95 -7.61
N ALA A 216 12.51 -6.35 -8.02
CA ALA A 216 11.25 -6.39 -7.26
C ALA A 216 10.74 -7.83 -7.15
N ASP A 217 9.91 -8.12 -6.14
CA ASP A 217 9.44 -9.49 -5.86
C ASP A 217 8.77 -10.14 -7.08
N ASN A 218 7.97 -9.39 -7.85
CA ASN A 218 7.27 -9.93 -9.02
C ASN A 218 6.99 -8.89 -10.14
N GLY A 219 7.95 -7.99 -10.40
CA GLY A 219 7.73 -6.89 -11.34
C GLY A 219 6.81 -5.81 -10.77
N SER A 220 5.94 -5.26 -11.60
CA SER A 220 4.97 -4.25 -11.15
C SER A 220 3.82 -4.91 -10.39
N THR A 221 3.54 -4.44 -9.19
CA THR A 221 2.34 -4.84 -8.43
C THR A 221 1.08 -4.40 -9.17
N PHE A 222 1.12 -3.20 -9.74
CA PHE A 222 0.09 -2.62 -10.59
C PHE A 222 0.74 -1.53 -11.46
N CYS A 223 0.06 -1.11 -12.53
CA CYS A 223 0.49 -0.01 -13.37
C CYS A 223 -0.70 0.61 -14.10
N ILE A 224 -0.94 1.89 -13.87
CA ILE A 224 -1.92 2.73 -14.58
C ILE A 224 -1.12 3.74 -15.40
N VAL A 225 -1.39 3.81 -16.70
CA VAL A 225 -0.83 4.82 -17.61
C VAL A 225 -1.97 5.45 -18.39
N GLN A 226 -2.11 6.78 -18.26
CA GLN A 226 -3.20 7.54 -18.87
C GLN A 226 -2.67 8.77 -19.58
N PHE A 227 -3.20 9.05 -20.78
CA PHE A 227 -2.85 10.24 -21.56
C PHE A 227 -4.05 11.19 -21.73
N GLY A 228 -3.80 12.50 -21.67
CA GLY A 228 -4.80 13.53 -21.97
C GLY A 228 -6.03 13.45 -21.07
N GLU A 229 -7.22 13.40 -21.66
CA GLU A 229 -8.50 13.35 -20.93
C GLU A 229 -8.65 12.14 -20.03
N ALA A 230 -8.00 11.02 -20.36
CA ALA A 230 -8.05 9.83 -19.52
C ALA A 230 -7.51 10.07 -18.11
N THR A 231 -6.61 11.05 -17.93
CA THR A 231 -6.07 11.42 -16.60
C THR A 231 -7.15 11.94 -15.64
N ALA A 232 -8.34 12.32 -16.12
CA ALA A 232 -9.46 12.75 -15.28
C ALA A 232 -10.14 11.60 -14.49
N PHE A 233 -9.75 10.34 -14.73
CA PHE A 233 -10.37 9.16 -14.14
C PHE A 233 -9.40 8.48 -13.15
N PRO A 234 -9.55 8.66 -11.82
CA PRO A 234 -8.56 8.25 -10.82
C PRO A 234 -8.13 6.78 -10.90
N HIS A 235 -9.07 5.88 -11.24
CA HIS A 235 -8.84 4.42 -11.34
C HIS A 235 -8.66 3.90 -12.77
N GLY A 236 -8.36 4.76 -13.74
CA GLY A 236 -8.24 4.30 -15.13
C GLY A 236 -9.55 4.26 -15.90
N ILE A 237 -9.42 4.18 -17.21
CA ILE A 237 -10.45 3.66 -18.13
C ILE A 237 -9.80 2.59 -19.01
N PRO A 238 -10.52 1.54 -19.44
CA PRO A 238 -9.98 0.56 -20.37
C PRO A 238 -9.62 1.20 -21.73
N GLY A 239 -8.56 0.70 -22.37
CA GLY A 239 -8.20 1.06 -23.74
C GLY A 239 -6.75 1.50 -23.90
N VAL A 240 -6.13 1.14 -25.02
CA VAL A 240 -4.78 1.59 -25.36
C VAL A 240 -4.86 2.99 -25.96
N GLN A 241 -4.09 3.92 -25.42
CA GLN A 241 -3.93 5.27 -25.95
C GLN A 241 -2.54 5.42 -26.56
N HIS A 242 -2.38 6.35 -27.49
CA HIS A 242 -1.08 6.72 -28.05
C HIS A 242 -0.82 8.19 -27.73
N LEU A 243 0.39 8.49 -27.24
CA LEU A 243 0.75 9.81 -26.75
C LEU A 243 0.81 10.84 -27.87
N VAL A 244 0.25 12.03 -27.62
CA VAL A 244 0.32 13.18 -28.53
C VAL A 244 0.83 14.41 -27.77
N GLU A 245 1.61 15.25 -28.44
CA GLU A 245 2.06 16.54 -27.91
C GLU A 245 0.91 17.38 -27.31
N GLY A 246 1.16 17.98 -26.14
CA GLY A 246 0.20 18.79 -25.37
C GLY A 246 -0.63 17.98 -24.36
N GLN A 247 -0.49 16.65 -24.33
CA GLN A 247 -1.18 15.81 -23.36
C GLN A 247 -0.41 15.69 -22.04
N LEU A 248 -1.17 15.69 -20.94
CA LEU A 248 -0.66 15.20 -19.67
C LEU A 248 -0.50 13.68 -19.74
N VAL A 249 0.52 13.18 -19.08
CA VAL A 249 0.79 11.76 -18.85
C VAL A 249 0.73 11.53 -17.35
N LEU A 250 -0.18 10.67 -16.92
CA LEU A 250 -0.26 10.17 -15.54
C LEU A 250 0.22 8.73 -15.54
N ILE A 251 1.24 8.45 -14.72
CA ILE A 251 1.74 7.10 -14.47
C ILE A 251 1.68 6.86 -12.98
N ASP A 252 0.90 5.86 -12.60
CA ASP A 252 0.76 5.39 -11.24
C ASP A 252 1.16 3.91 -11.18
N THR A 253 2.19 3.59 -10.41
CA THR A 253 2.75 2.25 -10.35
C THR A 253 3.51 2.03 -9.06
N GLY A 254 3.68 0.76 -8.71
CA GLY A 254 4.40 0.33 -7.54
C GLY A 254 4.91 -1.09 -7.70
N CYS A 255 5.79 -1.48 -6.78
CA CYS A 255 6.34 -2.81 -6.68
C CYS A 255 6.34 -3.25 -5.23
N THR A 256 6.76 -4.50 -4.96
CA THR A 256 7.06 -4.93 -3.59
C THR A 256 8.49 -5.39 -3.44
N VAL A 257 9.04 -5.17 -2.25
CA VAL A 257 10.28 -5.76 -1.76
C VAL A 257 9.99 -6.46 -0.44
N GLN A 258 10.17 -7.78 -0.39
CA GLN A 258 9.74 -8.60 0.77
C GLN A 258 8.27 -8.35 1.15
N GLY A 259 7.43 -8.03 0.17
CA GLY A 259 6.01 -7.73 0.33
C GLY A 259 5.68 -6.30 0.74
N TYR A 260 6.67 -5.47 1.08
CA TYR A 260 6.44 -4.07 1.41
C TYR A 260 6.31 -3.25 0.13
N HIS A 261 5.23 -2.48 0.03
CA HIS A 261 4.84 -1.77 -1.18
C HIS A 261 5.57 -0.44 -1.36
N SER A 262 5.91 -0.14 -2.60
CA SER A 262 5.89 1.22 -3.13
C SER A 262 4.60 1.49 -3.88
N ASP A 263 4.26 2.77 -3.99
CA ASP A 263 3.09 3.28 -4.69
C ASP A 263 3.40 4.76 -5.00
N ILE A 264 3.56 5.09 -6.28
CA ILE A 264 4.05 6.40 -6.73
C ILE A 264 3.30 6.79 -8.00
N THR A 265 2.61 7.91 -7.93
CA THR A 265 2.04 8.60 -9.08
C THR A 265 2.90 9.80 -9.50
N ARG A 266 3.13 9.91 -10.81
CA ARG A 266 3.67 11.10 -11.45
C ARG A 266 2.73 11.57 -12.55
N THR A 267 2.43 12.86 -12.56
CA THR A 267 1.74 13.52 -13.68
C THR A 267 2.64 14.61 -14.28
N TRP A 268 2.88 14.55 -15.58
CA TRP A 268 3.74 15.51 -16.29
C TRP A 268 3.26 15.77 -17.71
N ILE A 269 3.67 16.89 -18.30
CA ILE A 269 3.29 17.27 -19.67
C ILE A 269 4.26 16.69 -20.70
N TYR A 270 3.73 16.11 -21.78
CA TYR A 270 4.51 15.86 -23.00
C TYR A 270 4.35 17.06 -23.96
N GLY A 271 5.42 17.82 -24.20
CA GLY A 271 5.37 19.04 -25.02
C GLY A 271 5.10 20.32 -24.23
N LYS A 272 4.29 21.24 -24.77
CA LYS A 272 3.99 22.54 -24.14
C LYS A 272 2.67 22.48 -23.36
N PRO A 273 2.64 22.79 -22.05
CA PRO A 273 1.40 22.84 -21.29
C PRO A 273 0.61 24.12 -21.61
N SER A 274 -0.72 24.01 -21.55
CA SER A 274 -1.61 25.17 -21.47
C SER A 274 -1.50 25.86 -20.10
N ASP A 275 -1.93 27.13 -20.03
CA ASP A 275 -1.98 27.87 -18.76
C ASP A 275 -2.91 27.19 -17.74
N HIS A 276 -3.97 26.53 -18.21
CA HIS A 276 -4.88 25.78 -17.36
C HIS A 276 -4.23 24.53 -16.76
N GLN A 277 -3.53 23.72 -17.57
CA GLN A 277 -2.79 22.55 -17.08
C GLN A 277 -1.71 22.98 -16.08
N ARG A 278 -0.96 24.04 -16.37
CA ARG A 278 0.07 24.57 -15.44
C ARG A 278 -0.55 25.00 -14.11
N ARG A 279 -1.61 25.81 -14.15
CA ARG A 279 -2.30 26.27 -12.93
C ARG A 279 -2.80 25.10 -12.06
N ILE A 280 -3.42 24.09 -12.67
CA ILE A 280 -3.95 22.95 -11.91
C ILE A 280 -2.81 22.09 -11.36
N TRP A 281 -1.73 21.90 -12.13
CA TRP A 281 -0.56 21.17 -11.67
C TRP A 281 0.13 21.87 -10.48
N ASP A 282 0.29 23.20 -10.55
CA ASP A 282 0.87 23.98 -9.45
C ASP A 282 -0.02 23.91 -8.18
N LEU A 283 -1.36 23.87 -8.35
CA LEU A 283 -2.30 23.69 -7.24
C LEU A 283 -2.23 22.29 -6.62
N GLU A 284 -2.07 21.24 -7.42
CA GLU A 284 -1.86 19.86 -6.95
C GLU A 284 -0.61 19.78 -6.07
N GLN A 285 0.52 20.28 -6.58
CA GLN A 285 1.77 20.32 -5.83
C GLN A 285 1.61 21.09 -4.51
N ALA A 286 0.94 22.25 -4.54
CA ALA A 286 0.72 23.05 -3.33
C ALA A 286 -0.18 22.33 -2.32
N ALA A 287 -1.19 21.58 -2.78
CA ALA A 287 -2.07 20.80 -1.92
C ALA A 287 -1.33 19.64 -1.23
N GLN A 288 -0.50 18.89 -1.98
CA GLN A 288 0.36 17.83 -1.44
C GLN A 288 1.35 18.41 -0.42
N ALA A 289 2.00 19.53 -0.74
CA ALA A 289 2.92 20.18 0.19
C ALA A 289 2.23 20.65 1.49
N ALA A 290 1.00 21.13 1.41
CA ALA A 290 0.24 21.57 2.58
C ALA A 290 -0.24 20.40 3.46
N ALA A 291 -0.60 19.27 2.86
CA ALA A 291 -0.88 18.03 3.58
C ALA A 291 0.36 17.58 4.36
N PHE A 292 1.49 17.40 3.70
CA PHE A 292 2.75 17.02 4.35
C PHE A 292 3.18 17.98 5.46
N ALA A 293 3.06 19.29 5.26
CA ALA A 293 3.51 20.30 6.22
C ALA A 293 2.82 20.23 7.59
N VAL A 294 1.63 19.62 7.68
CA VAL A 294 0.93 19.44 8.96
C VAL A 294 1.19 18.07 9.61
N VAL A 295 1.87 17.15 8.93
CA VAL A 295 2.16 15.80 9.43
C VAL A 295 3.20 15.88 10.55
N ARG A 296 2.78 15.46 11.75
CA ARG A 296 3.61 15.28 12.93
C ARG A 296 2.87 14.45 13.98
N PRO A 297 3.56 13.89 14.98
CA PRO A 297 2.90 13.21 16.08
C PRO A 297 1.82 14.06 16.75
N GLY A 298 0.68 13.44 17.08
CA GLY A 298 -0.44 14.12 17.74
C GLY A 298 -1.47 14.75 16.79
N VAL A 299 -1.20 14.82 15.49
CA VAL A 299 -2.16 15.34 14.50
C VAL A 299 -3.13 14.25 14.07
N ALA A 300 -4.43 14.55 14.03
CA ALA A 300 -5.44 13.60 13.55
C ALA A 300 -5.39 13.49 12.02
N CYS A 301 -5.62 12.29 11.46
CA CYS A 301 -5.56 12.04 10.02
C CYS A 301 -6.47 12.97 9.20
N GLU A 302 -7.67 13.29 9.68
CA GLU A 302 -8.57 14.23 9.00
C GLU A 302 -8.04 15.68 8.90
N VAL A 303 -7.07 16.06 9.73
CA VAL A 303 -6.42 17.37 9.65
C VAL A 303 -5.52 17.45 8.42
N VAL A 304 -4.83 16.35 8.08
CA VAL A 304 -4.00 16.26 6.88
C VAL A 304 -4.87 16.37 5.63
N ASP A 305 -5.98 15.63 5.57
CA ASP A 305 -6.94 15.73 4.46
C ASP A 305 -7.52 17.14 4.31
N ARG A 306 -7.84 17.79 5.42
CA ARG A 306 -8.35 19.16 5.42
C ARG A 306 -7.31 20.17 4.92
N ALA A 307 -6.03 19.98 5.23
CA ALA A 307 -4.98 20.91 4.82
C ALA A 307 -4.83 20.96 3.30
N ALA A 308 -4.84 19.81 2.61
CA ALA A 308 -4.87 19.77 1.14
C ALA A 308 -6.13 20.46 0.59
N ARG A 309 -7.32 20.10 1.10
CA ARG A 309 -8.59 20.69 0.64
C ARG A 309 -8.65 22.21 0.79
N GLN A 310 -8.09 22.76 1.87
CA GLN A 310 -8.05 24.21 2.10
C GLN A 310 -7.25 24.94 1.01
N VAL A 311 -6.13 24.37 0.54
CA VAL A 311 -5.39 24.93 -0.60
C VAL A 311 -6.24 24.96 -1.86
N LEU A 312 -6.96 23.86 -2.14
CA LEU A 312 -7.83 23.76 -3.31
C LEU A 312 -8.99 24.77 -3.26
N GLU A 313 -9.63 24.90 -2.10
CA GLU A 313 -10.72 25.88 -1.88
C GLU A 313 -10.25 27.32 -2.06
N LEU A 314 -9.08 27.68 -1.51
CA LEU A 314 -8.46 28.99 -1.72
C LEU A 314 -8.05 29.22 -3.18
N GLY A 315 -7.69 28.14 -3.90
CA GLY A 315 -7.44 28.14 -5.33
C GLY A 315 -8.71 28.24 -6.20
N GLY A 316 -9.91 28.26 -5.60
CA GLY A 316 -11.21 28.36 -6.28
C GLY A 316 -11.78 27.03 -6.76
N LEU A 317 -11.32 25.90 -6.21
CA LEU A 317 -11.81 24.54 -6.49
C LEU A 317 -12.69 24.03 -5.35
N GLY A 318 -13.36 22.87 -5.53
CA GLY A 318 -14.22 22.30 -4.48
C GLY A 318 -15.49 23.15 -4.24
N PRO A 319 -15.95 23.34 -2.98
CA PRO A 319 -15.41 22.78 -1.73
C PRO A 319 -15.72 21.28 -1.57
N ASP A 320 -15.29 20.71 -0.45
CA ASP A 320 -15.50 19.31 -0.10
C ASP A 320 -14.95 18.37 -1.19
N TYR A 321 -15.82 17.62 -1.86
CA TYR A 321 -15.51 16.68 -2.94
C TYR A 321 -16.04 17.15 -4.30
N ARG A 322 -16.51 18.41 -4.40
CA ARG A 322 -17.05 18.95 -5.65
C ARG A 322 -15.94 19.11 -6.69
N LEU A 323 -16.32 18.96 -7.95
CA LEU A 323 -15.42 19.12 -9.08
C LEU A 323 -15.67 20.45 -9.82
N PRO A 324 -14.64 21.08 -10.39
CA PRO A 324 -13.23 20.69 -10.35
C PRO A 324 -12.65 20.76 -8.93
N GLY A 325 -11.90 19.74 -8.51
CA GLY A 325 -11.45 19.57 -7.12
C GLY A 325 -11.00 18.14 -6.80
N LEU A 326 -10.94 17.79 -5.52
CA LEU A 326 -10.46 16.50 -5.00
C LEU A 326 -11.61 15.54 -4.65
N PRO A 327 -11.94 14.56 -5.50
CA PRO A 327 -13.13 13.71 -5.35
C PRO A 327 -12.97 12.56 -4.33
N HIS A 328 -11.76 12.30 -3.85
CA HIS A 328 -11.46 11.22 -2.89
C HIS A 328 -10.66 11.74 -1.69
N ARG A 329 -10.26 10.83 -0.80
CA ARG A 329 -9.39 11.12 0.35
C ARG A 329 -8.01 11.60 -0.11
N THR A 330 -7.29 12.30 0.75
CA THR A 330 -5.93 12.79 0.47
C THR A 330 -4.88 11.68 0.49
N GLY A 331 -5.14 10.56 1.16
CA GLY A 331 -4.24 9.41 1.12
C GLY A 331 -4.68 8.24 1.99
N HIS A 332 -3.89 7.18 1.98
CA HIS A 332 -4.09 5.94 2.74
C HIS A 332 -2.78 5.46 3.35
N GLY A 333 -2.88 4.63 4.38
CA GLY A 333 -1.72 3.92 4.90
C GLY A 333 -1.22 2.89 3.89
N CYS A 334 0.05 2.53 4.02
CA CYS A 334 0.71 1.57 3.14
C CYS A 334 1.76 0.78 3.94
N GLY A 335 1.97 -0.47 3.56
CA GLY A 335 2.88 -1.40 4.23
C GLY A 335 2.97 -2.71 3.47
N LEU A 336 2.52 -3.81 4.09
CA LEU A 336 2.38 -5.12 3.43
C LEU A 336 1.12 -5.23 2.57
N ALA A 337 0.18 -4.29 2.73
CA ALA A 337 -0.88 -4.05 1.77
C ALA A 337 -0.69 -2.67 1.13
N ILE A 338 -1.10 -2.54 -0.13
CA ILE A 338 -1.12 -1.25 -0.85
C ILE A 338 -1.95 -0.22 -0.10
N HIS A 339 -3.16 -0.60 0.31
CA HIS A 339 -4.06 0.19 1.13
C HIS A 339 -4.23 -0.48 2.50
N GLU A 340 -3.74 0.17 3.55
CA GLU A 340 -3.98 -0.17 4.94
C GLU A 340 -4.24 1.10 5.76
N PRO A 341 -4.67 1.00 7.03
CA PRO A 341 -4.73 2.15 7.92
C PRO A 341 -3.34 2.79 8.15
N PRO A 342 -3.26 4.08 8.54
CA PRO A 342 -4.38 4.98 8.76
C PRO A 342 -4.81 5.69 7.46
N TYR A 343 -6.11 5.99 7.32
CA TYR A 343 -6.62 6.72 6.16
C TYR A 343 -6.62 8.24 6.38
N LEU A 344 -6.03 9.01 5.49
CA LEU A 344 -6.04 10.48 5.53
C LEU A 344 -7.35 11.00 4.92
N VAL A 345 -8.42 10.91 5.71
CA VAL A 345 -9.79 11.18 5.26
C VAL A 345 -10.59 11.93 6.33
N ARG A 346 -11.47 12.83 5.89
CA ARG A 346 -12.46 13.50 6.75
C ARG A 346 -13.18 12.52 7.68
N GLY A 347 -13.26 12.87 8.96
CA GLY A 347 -13.90 12.05 9.99
C GLY A 347 -12.98 11.00 10.64
N ASN A 348 -11.81 10.70 10.06
CA ASN A 348 -10.84 9.84 10.71
C ASN A 348 -10.03 10.60 11.77
N ARG A 349 -10.31 10.31 13.04
CA ARG A 349 -9.69 10.93 14.21
C ARG A 349 -8.49 10.15 14.75
N THR A 350 -8.03 9.11 14.05
CA THR A 350 -6.78 8.42 14.39
C THR A 350 -5.65 9.43 14.47
N VAL A 351 -4.89 9.38 15.56
CA VAL A 351 -3.77 10.27 15.83
C VAL A 351 -2.52 9.69 15.19
N LEU A 352 -1.84 10.51 14.40
CA LEU A 352 -0.55 10.15 13.81
C LEU A 352 0.51 9.96 14.89
N CYS A 353 1.27 8.89 14.77
CA CYS A 353 2.37 8.51 15.67
C CYS A 353 3.60 8.13 14.85
N PRO A 354 4.82 8.23 15.42
CA PRO A 354 6.06 7.86 14.74
C PRO A 354 6.00 6.45 14.14
N GLY A 355 6.53 6.31 12.92
CA GLY A 355 6.54 5.07 12.15
C GLY A 355 5.27 4.82 11.32
N MET A 356 4.18 5.58 11.49
CA MET A 356 3.05 5.47 10.57
C MET A 356 3.44 5.91 9.17
N CYS A 357 3.09 5.12 8.16
CA CYS A 357 3.32 5.41 6.75
C CYS A 357 2.01 5.69 6.03
N ALA A 358 1.97 6.68 5.12
CA ALA A 358 0.82 6.97 4.27
C ALA A 358 1.20 7.60 2.93
N SER A 359 0.34 7.46 1.93
CA SER A 359 0.35 8.24 0.69
C SER A 359 -0.08 9.68 0.95
N ASP A 360 0.41 10.61 0.12
CA ASP A 360 -0.06 11.99 0.01
C ASP A 360 -0.34 12.29 -1.47
N GLU A 361 -1.61 12.20 -1.86
CA GLU A 361 -2.10 12.15 -3.24
C GLU A 361 -3.42 12.94 -3.46
N PRO A 362 -3.47 14.26 -3.17
CA PRO A 362 -4.69 15.07 -3.22
C PRO A 362 -5.18 15.42 -4.65
N MET A 363 -5.24 14.43 -5.53
CA MET A 363 -5.58 14.51 -6.95
C MET A 363 -6.71 15.49 -7.29
N ILE A 364 -6.41 16.46 -8.15
CA ILE A 364 -7.39 17.33 -8.77
C ILE A 364 -7.94 16.69 -10.05
N VAL A 365 -9.27 16.61 -10.14
CA VAL A 365 -10.00 16.26 -11.37
C VAL A 365 -10.69 17.48 -11.95
N VAL A 366 -10.49 17.74 -13.24
CA VAL A 366 -11.21 18.73 -14.04
C VAL A 366 -12.14 17.99 -15.02
N PRO A 367 -13.47 17.93 -14.76
CA PRO A 367 -14.39 17.11 -15.55
C PRO A 367 -14.37 17.41 -17.05
N GLY A 368 -14.28 16.36 -17.87
CA GLY A 368 -14.25 16.47 -19.34
C GLY A 368 -12.96 17.07 -19.90
N HIS A 369 -11.91 17.21 -19.08
CA HIS A 369 -10.65 17.80 -19.49
C HIS A 369 -9.45 16.94 -19.13
N PHE A 370 -9.04 16.89 -17.86
CA PHE A 370 -7.86 16.15 -17.40
C PHE A 370 -7.89 16.03 -15.87
N GLY A 371 -6.97 15.24 -15.32
CA GLY A 371 -6.65 15.22 -13.90
C GLY A 371 -5.15 15.36 -13.68
N VAL A 372 -4.78 15.79 -12.49
CA VAL A 372 -3.39 15.80 -12.04
C VAL A 372 -3.35 15.10 -10.69
N ARG A 373 -2.55 14.04 -10.60
CA ARG A 373 -2.22 13.37 -9.33
C ARG A 373 -0.71 13.40 -9.16
N LEU A 374 -0.26 13.91 -8.02
CA LEU A 374 1.10 13.72 -7.53
C LEU A 374 1.00 12.89 -6.27
N GLU A 375 1.74 11.78 -6.24
CA GLU A 375 1.70 10.88 -5.09
C GLU A 375 3.11 10.51 -4.69
N ASP A 376 3.37 10.75 -3.42
CA ASP A 376 4.57 10.36 -2.72
C ASP A 376 4.16 9.89 -1.34
N HIS A 377 4.87 8.89 -0.83
CA HIS A 377 4.60 8.37 0.51
C HIS A 377 5.50 9.07 1.53
N PHE A 378 5.01 9.22 2.74
CA PHE A 378 5.80 9.65 3.89
C PHE A 378 5.70 8.64 5.04
N HIS A 379 6.63 8.73 5.97
CA HIS A 379 6.46 8.19 7.31
C HIS A 379 6.58 9.30 8.37
N VAL A 380 5.82 9.16 9.46
CA VAL A 380 5.85 10.09 10.59
C VAL A 380 7.15 9.88 11.38
N THR A 381 7.83 10.96 11.75
CA THR A 381 9.02 10.96 12.63
C THR A 381 8.65 11.42 14.04
N GLU A 382 9.61 11.49 14.95
CA GLU A 382 9.38 11.98 16.33
C GLU A 382 8.92 13.45 16.38
N ASP A 383 9.26 14.25 15.38
CA ASP A 383 9.06 15.71 15.34
C ASP A 383 8.38 16.22 14.07
N GLY A 384 8.02 15.34 13.15
CA GLY A 384 7.45 15.71 11.85
C GLY A 384 7.17 14.50 10.96
N ALA A 385 7.64 14.58 9.72
CA ALA A 385 7.50 13.54 8.71
C ALA A 385 8.72 13.51 7.79
N HIS A 386 8.93 12.37 7.13
CA HIS A 386 9.97 12.16 6.16
C HIS A 386 9.38 11.54 4.90
N TRP A 387 9.69 12.12 3.74
CA TRP A 387 9.31 11.58 2.44
C TRP A 387 10.10 10.29 2.13
N PHE A 388 9.43 9.25 1.68
CA PHE A 388 10.10 8.14 1.00
C PHE A 388 10.69 8.61 -0.33
N THR A 389 9.92 9.41 -1.09
CA THR A 389 10.32 9.97 -2.38
C THR A 389 10.01 11.45 -2.42
N LEU A 390 10.93 12.24 -2.98
CA LEU A 390 10.73 13.69 -3.02
C LEU A 390 9.68 14.08 -4.08
N PRO A 391 8.78 15.03 -3.73
CA PRO A 391 7.76 15.52 -4.66
C PRO A 391 8.30 16.10 -5.96
N SER A 392 7.48 16.05 -7.00
CA SER A 392 7.78 16.64 -8.30
C SER A 392 7.94 18.17 -8.20
N PRO A 393 9.02 18.76 -8.75
CA PRO A 393 9.22 20.20 -8.67
C PRO A 393 8.43 21.02 -9.71
N GLU A 394 8.23 20.53 -10.95
CA GLU A 394 7.50 21.27 -12.00
C GLU A 394 6.76 20.33 -12.98
N ILE A 395 5.73 20.84 -13.67
CA ILE A 395 4.90 20.07 -14.63
C ILE A 395 5.68 19.38 -15.75
N ASP A 396 6.81 19.94 -16.18
CA ASP A 396 7.74 19.38 -17.16
C ASP A 396 9.03 18.85 -16.52
N ARG A 397 9.17 18.92 -15.19
CA ARG A 397 10.29 18.35 -14.43
C ARG A 397 9.73 17.45 -13.32
N PRO A 398 9.30 16.22 -13.64
CA PRO A 398 8.66 15.32 -12.67
C PRO A 398 9.59 14.84 -11.54
N PHE A 399 10.91 15.03 -11.65
CA PHE A 399 11.86 14.53 -10.66
C PHE A 399 12.90 15.59 -10.26
N ILE A 400 13.40 15.50 -9.02
CA ILE A 400 14.51 16.32 -8.53
C ILE A 400 15.85 15.83 -9.07
#